data_AF-A0A956SY55-F1
#
_entry.id   AF-A0A956SY55-F1
#
_cell.length_a   1.000
_cell.length_b   1.000
_cell.length_c   1.000
_cell.angle_alpha   90.00
_cell.angle_beta   90.00
_cell.angle_gamma   90.00
#
_symmetry.space_group_name_H-M   'P 1'
#
loop_
_entity.id
_entity.type
_entity.pdbx_description
1 polymer ?
#
loop_
_entity_poly.entity_id
_entity_poly.type
_entity_poly.pdbx_seq_one_letter_code
_entity_poly.pdbx_strand_id
1 'polypeptide(L)'
;MLSPRKVRILGVVLILVGLILSGSMGWLIVWLQNVIANPGENGRWSGGPEFTTATFNLFYSVLFFGAASLIAGLFQAITARRSKLVLAPIMLALGWLAYSLWALLSLKNTL
;
A
#
# COMPACT_ATOMS: atom_id res chain seq x y z
N MET A 1 17.32 -24.46 -2.86
CA MET A 1 15.90 -24.45 -3.29
C MET A 1 15.02 -24.46 -2.03
N LEU A 2 14.06 -23.55 -1.90
CA LEU A 2 13.13 -23.52 -0.75
C LEU A 2 12.16 -24.71 -0.87
N SER A 3 11.81 -25.34 0.26
CA SER A 3 10.82 -26.42 0.25
C SER A 3 9.43 -25.88 -0.10
N PRO A 4 8.56 -26.68 -0.76
CA PRO A 4 7.20 -26.26 -1.11
C PRO A 4 6.38 -25.73 0.08
N ARG A 5 6.59 -26.31 1.28
CA ARG A 5 5.98 -25.83 2.53
C ARG A 5 6.38 -24.40 2.87
N LYS A 6 7.67 -24.05 2.74
CA LYS A 6 8.16 -22.68 3.01
C LYS A 6 7.57 -21.67 2.03
N VAL A 7 7.39 -22.05 0.76
CA VAL A 7 6.77 -21.17 -0.26
C VAL A 7 5.31 -20.90 0.08
N ARG A 8 4.55 -21.92 0.52
CA ARG A 8 3.16 -21.73 0.95
C ARG A 8 3.03 -20.83 2.17
N ILE A 9 3.89 -20.99 3.17
CA ILE A 9 3.91 -20.12 4.37
C ILE A 9 4.17 -18.66 3.96
N LEU A 10 5.17 -18.42 3.11
CA LEU A 10 5.44 -17.09 2.57
C LEU A 10 4.24 -16.51 1.81
N GLY A 11 3.54 -17.35 1.03
CA GLY A 11 2.30 -16.97 0.37
C GLY A 11 1.23 -16.53 1.36
N VAL A 12 1.00 -17.29 2.42
CA VAL A 12 0.03 -16.94 3.49
C VAL A 12 0.43 -15.65 4.20
N VAL A 13 1.72 -15.45 4.51
CA VAL A 13 2.21 -14.20 5.08
C VAL A 13 1.93 -13.01 4.15
N LEU A 14 2.18 -13.17 2.84
CA LEU A 14 1.87 -12.15 1.85
C LEU A 14 0.37 -11.82 1.76
N ILE A 15 -0.50 -12.82 1.90
CA ILE A 15 -1.95 -12.61 1.96
C ILE A 15 -2.30 -11.75 3.17
N LEU A 16 -1.78 -12.10 4.35
CA LEU A 16 -2.06 -11.36 5.59
C LEU A 16 -1.56 -9.92 5.50
N VAL A 17 -0.34 -9.71 5.00
CA VAL A 17 0.22 -8.37 4.79
C VAL A 17 -0.61 -7.58 3.78
N GLY A 18 -0.98 -8.21 2.65
CA GLY A 18 -1.82 -7.59 1.63
C GLY A 18 -3.19 -7.17 2.15
N LEU A 19 -3.83 -8.02 2.96
CA LEU A 19 -5.12 -7.72 3.60
C LEU A 19 -5.02 -6.54 4.57
N ILE A 20 -3.99 -6.53 5.43
CA ILE A 20 -3.80 -5.45 6.40
C ILE A 20 -3.54 -4.13 5.67
N LEU A 21 -2.62 -4.12 4.70
CA LEU A 21 -2.28 -2.91 3.95
C LEU A 21 -3.47 -2.39 3.15
N SER A 22 -4.14 -3.25 2.38
CA SER A 22 -5.27 -2.82 1.57
C SER A 22 -6.47 -2.39 2.40
N GLY A 23 -6.79 -3.14 3.46
CA GLY A 23 -7.90 -2.83 4.35
C GLY A 23 -7.67 -1.51 5.10
N SER A 24 -6.50 -1.34 5.71
CA SER A 24 -6.17 -0.12 6.45
C SER A 24 -6.09 1.11 5.55
N MET A 25 -5.48 1.00 4.35
CA MET A 25 -5.44 2.12 3.41
C MET A 25 -6.81 2.47 2.85
N GLY A 26 -7.62 1.47 2.48
CA GLY A 26 -8.99 1.70 2.03
C GLY A 26 -9.82 2.44 3.08
N TRP A 27 -9.70 2.03 4.34
CA TRP A 27 -10.34 2.71 5.46
C TRP A 27 -9.82 4.15 5.65
N LEU A 28 -8.50 4.36 5.63
CA LEU A 28 -7.89 5.69 5.76
C LEU A 28 -8.30 6.65 4.64
N ILE A 29 -8.41 6.16 3.40
CA ILE A 29 -8.86 6.97 2.25
C ILE A 29 -10.29 7.47 2.50
N VAL A 30 -11.21 6.58 2.86
CA VAL A 30 -12.62 6.93 3.12
C VAL A 30 -12.72 7.88 4.32
N TRP A 31 -11.98 7.60 5.39
CA TRP A 31 -11.96 8.46 6.57
C TRP A 31 -11.43 9.87 6.25
N LEU A 32 -10.29 9.97 5.53
CA LEU A 32 -9.71 11.26 5.18
C LEU A 32 -10.62 12.05 4.22
N GLN A 33 -11.26 11.39 3.26
CA GLN A 33 -12.27 12.01 2.41
C GLN A 33 -13.42 12.59 3.22
N ASN A 34 -13.90 11.87 4.23
CA ASN A 34 -14.93 12.37 5.13
C ASN A 34 -14.47 13.59 5.94
N VAL A 35 -13.24 13.58 6.46
CA VAL A 35 -12.65 14.72 7.19
C VAL A 35 -12.51 15.97 6.30
N ILE A 36 -12.18 15.79 5.02
CA ILE A 36 -12.09 16.89 4.05
C ILE A 36 -13.48 17.42 3.69
N ALA A 37 -14.45 16.53 3.49
CA ALA A 37 -15.82 16.90 3.11
C ALA A 37 -16.62 17.53 4.26
N ASN A 38 -16.35 17.13 5.51
CA ASN A 38 -17.05 17.60 6.72
C ASN A 38 -16.03 18.12 7.75
N PRO A 39 -15.41 19.29 7.53
CA PRO A 39 -14.41 19.82 8.44
C PRO A 39 -14.99 20.10 9.83
N GLY A 40 -14.41 19.51 10.86
CA GLY A 40 -14.78 19.76 12.27
C GLY A 40 -15.65 18.70 12.93
N GLU A 41 -16.29 17.80 12.18
CA GLU A 41 -17.06 16.67 12.76
C GLU A 41 -16.15 15.50 13.16
N ASN A 42 -15.27 15.07 12.25
CA ASN A 42 -14.43 13.88 12.42
C ASN A 42 -12.91 14.17 12.44
N GLY A 43 -12.55 15.45 12.34
CA GLY A 43 -11.19 15.93 12.28
C GLY A 43 -11.08 17.26 11.52
N ARG A 44 -9.88 17.83 11.48
CA ARG A 44 -9.56 18.99 10.64
C ARG A 44 -8.37 18.65 9.76
N TRP A 45 -8.57 18.74 8.45
CA TRP A 45 -7.50 18.65 7.46
C TRP A 45 -7.08 20.05 7.05
N SER A 46 -5.81 20.39 7.27
CA SER A 46 -5.23 21.69 6.94
C SER A 46 -4.29 21.64 5.73
N GLY A 47 -4.23 20.52 5.02
CA GLY A 47 -3.36 20.35 3.86
C GLY A 47 -3.89 21.12 2.64
N GLY A 48 -3.00 21.80 1.93
CA GLY A 48 -3.34 22.43 0.64
C GLY A 48 -3.71 21.40 -0.45
N PRO A 49 -4.25 21.83 -1.60
CA PRO A 49 -4.68 20.93 -2.68
C PRO A 49 -3.56 20.00 -3.18
N GLU A 50 -2.34 20.52 -3.32
CA GLU A 50 -1.17 19.76 -3.77
C GLU A 50 -0.75 18.70 -2.75
N PHE A 51 -0.66 19.07 -1.48
CA PHE A 51 -0.33 18.15 -0.39
C PHE A 51 -1.40 17.06 -0.22
N THR A 52 -2.68 17.42 -0.38
CA THR A 52 -3.80 16.48 -0.33
C THR A 52 -3.71 15.46 -1.46
N THR A 53 -3.43 15.92 -2.68
CA THR A 53 -3.25 15.05 -3.85
C THR A 53 -2.06 14.11 -3.67
N ALA A 54 -0.93 14.62 -3.19
CA ALA A 54 0.25 13.82 -2.89
C ALA A 54 -0.04 12.74 -1.83
N THR A 55 -0.82 13.10 -0.80
CA THR A 55 -1.24 12.17 0.27
C THR A 55 -2.10 11.04 -0.28
N PHE A 56 -3.12 11.35 -1.09
CA PHE A 56 -3.93 10.31 -1.72
C PHE A 56 -3.14 9.44 -2.70
N ASN A 57 -2.22 10.02 -3.48
CA ASN A 57 -1.33 9.25 -4.35
C ASN A 57 -0.48 8.25 -3.56
N LEU A 58 0.04 8.66 -2.40
CA LEU A 58 0.73 7.75 -1.49
C LEU A 58 -0.20 6.64 -0.98
N PHE A 59 -1.40 6.98 -0.54
CA PHE A 59 -2.37 5.99 -0.06
C PHE A 59 -2.76 4.98 -1.15
N TYR A 60 -3.06 5.44 -2.36
CA TYR A 60 -3.36 4.55 -3.50
C TYR A 60 -2.17 3.67 -3.88
N SER A 61 -0.94 4.18 -3.75
CA SER A 61 0.27 3.40 -4.00
C SER A 61 0.41 2.26 -2.99
N VAL A 62 0.17 2.53 -1.70
CA VAL A 62 0.20 1.51 -0.64
C VAL A 62 -0.97 0.53 -0.83
N LEU A 63 -2.16 1.00 -1.19
CA LEU A 63 -3.33 0.17 -1.49
C LEU A 63 -3.06 -0.79 -2.65
N PHE A 64 -2.50 -0.28 -3.75
CA PHE A 64 -2.12 -1.09 -4.90
C PHE A 64 -1.06 -2.14 -4.53
N PHE A 65 -0.06 -1.75 -3.73
CA PHE A 65 0.94 -2.69 -3.22
C PHE A 65 0.33 -3.78 -2.34
N GLY A 66 -0.61 -3.43 -1.46
CA GLY A 66 -1.36 -4.38 -0.66
C GLY A 66 -2.13 -5.38 -1.52
N ALA A 67 -2.85 -4.90 -2.55
CA ALA A 67 -3.60 -5.74 -3.47
C ALA A 67 -2.70 -6.67 -4.28
N ALA A 68 -1.58 -6.16 -4.82
CA ALA A 68 -0.60 -6.96 -5.53
C ALA A 68 0.02 -8.05 -4.63
N SER A 69 0.32 -7.71 -3.37
CA SER A 69 0.83 -8.64 -2.36
C SER A 69 -0.17 -9.75 -2.05
N LEU A 70 -1.46 -9.43 -1.98
CA LEU A 70 -2.53 -10.39 -1.74
C LEU A 70 -2.66 -11.39 -2.90
N ILE A 71 -2.68 -10.90 -4.14
CA ILE A 71 -2.73 -11.75 -5.35
C ILE A 71 -1.49 -12.65 -5.44
N ALA A 72 -0.32 -12.07 -5.22
CA ALA A 72 0.96 -12.77 -5.16
C ALA A 72 0.97 -13.87 -4.09
N GLY A 73 0.45 -13.57 -2.90
CA GLY A 73 0.35 -14.48 -1.79
C GLY A 73 -0.60 -15.65 -2.07
N LEU A 74 -1.78 -15.37 -2.63
CA LEU A 74 -2.75 -16.38 -3.07
C LEU A 74 -2.12 -17.33 -4.09
N PHE A 75 -1.44 -16.78 -5.10
CA PHE A 75 -0.74 -17.58 -6.10
C PHE A 75 0.32 -18.50 -5.47
N GLN A 76 1.14 -17.97 -4.55
CA GLN A 76 2.18 -18.77 -3.87
C GLN A 76 1.59 -19.83 -2.94
N ALA A 77 0.49 -19.53 -2.25
CA ALA A 77 -0.20 -20.47 -1.35
C ALA A 77 -0.80 -21.66 -2.11
N ILE A 78 -1.44 -21.40 -3.26
CA ILE A 78 -2.08 -22.43 -4.08
C ILE A 78 -1.04 -23.26 -4.84
N THR A 79 -0.15 -22.59 -5.58
CA THR A 79 0.75 -23.27 -6.52
C THR A 79 2.03 -23.81 -5.89
N ALA A 80 2.39 -23.34 -4.69
CA ALA A 80 3.70 -23.57 -4.06
C ALA A 80 4.91 -23.19 -4.93
N ARG A 81 4.71 -22.34 -5.95
CA ARG A 81 5.76 -21.87 -6.86
C ARG A 81 6.12 -20.43 -6.54
N ARG A 82 7.41 -20.14 -6.38
CA ARG A 82 7.94 -18.78 -6.43
C ARG A 82 8.17 -18.43 -7.89
N SER A 83 7.48 -17.42 -8.40
CA SER A 83 7.80 -16.83 -9.70
C SER A 83 8.61 -15.55 -9.47
N LYS A 84 9.72 -15.36 -10.21
CA LYS A 84 10.46 -14.09 -10.22
C LYS A 84 9.58 -12.91 -10.66
N LEU A 85 8.55 -13.20 -11.46
CA LEU A 85 7.50 -12.25 -11.86
C LEU A 85 6.67 -11.72 -10.68
N VAL A 86 6.68 -12.40 -9.53
CA VAL A 86 5.97 -11.93 -8.32
C VAL A 86 6.84 -10.99 -7.49
N LEU A 87 8.17 -11.13 -7.56
CA LEU A 87 9.10 -10.28 -6.80
C LEU A 87 9.29 -8.89 -7.46
N ALA A 88 9.30 -8.85 -8.80
CA ALA A 88 9.47 -7.63 -9.58
C ALA A 88 8.43 -6.53 -9.26
N PRO A 89 7.11 -6.80 -9.24
CA PRO A 89 6.11 -5.78 -8.89
C PRO A 89 6.20 -5.35 -7.43
N ILE A 90 6.62 -6.24 -6.52
CA ILE A 90 6.84 -5.89 -5.11
C ILE A 90 8.02 -4.91 -4.99
N MET A 91 9.13 -5.15 -5.69
CA MET A 91 10.29 -4.24 -5.68
C MET A 91 9.98 -2.91 -6.37
N LEU A 92 9.26 -2.92 -7.50
CA LEU A 92 8.82 -1.71 -8.18
C LEU A 92 7.90 -0.88 -7.29
N ALA A 93 6.94 -1.52 -6.64
CA ALA A 93 6.04 -0.83 -5.73
C ALA A 93 6.77 -0.27 -4.51
N LEU A 94 7.74 -1.00 -3.92
CA LEU A 94 8.60 -0.46 -2.85
C LEU A 94 9.38 0.79 -3.30
N GLY A 95 9.98 0.76 -4.50
CA GLY A 95 10.68 1.92 -5.05
C GLY A 95 9.74 3.11 -5.27
N TRP A 96 8.54 2.86 -5.81
CA TRP A 96 7.52 3.88 -6.01
C TRP A 96 7.00 4.49 -4.69
N LEU A 97 6.85 3.66 -3.67
CA LEU A 97 6.43 4.06 -2.32
C LEU A 97 7.50 4.93 -1.67
N ALA A 98 8.77 4.56 -1.80
CA ALA A 98 9.90 5.37 -1.33
C ALA A 98 9.96 6.73 -2.04
N TYR A 99 9.75 6.76 -3.36
CA TYR A 99 9.68 8.01 -4.12
C TYR A 99 8.51 8.89 -3.68
N SER A 100 7.32 8.31 -3.53
CA SER A 100 6.11 9.03 -3.11
C SER A 100 6.28 9.61 -1.70
N LEU A 101 6.89 8.85 -0.79
CA LEU A 101 7.22 9.32 0.56
C LEU A 101 8.23 10.48 0.52
N TRP A 102 9.29 10.35 -0.27
CA TRP A 102 10.28 11.42 -0.44
C TRP A 102 9.65 12.69 -1.01
N ALA A 103 8.81 12.58 -2.05
CA ALA A 103 8.13 13.71 -2.65
C ALA A 103 7.20 14.43 -1.64
N LEU A 104 6.48 13.66 -0.84
CA LEU A 104 5.57 14.19 0.18
C LEU A 104 6.33 14.89 1.32
N LEU A 105 7.45 14.29 1.78
CA LEU A 105 8.32 14.92 2.77
C LEU A 105 8.99 16.20 2.24
N SER A 106 9.37 16.21 0.97
CA SER A 106 9.93 17.38 0.30
C SER A 106 8.92 18.54 0.28
N LEU A 107 7.67 18.28 -0.12
CA LEU A 107 6.59 19.26 -0.13
C LEU A 107 6.31 19.83 1.27
N LYS A 108 6.35 18.98 2.31
CA LYS A 108 6.17 19.42 3.70
C LYS A 108 7.29 20.35 4.16
N ASN A 109 8.52 20.16 3.67
CA ASN A 109 9.66 21.00 4.06
C ASN A 109 9.68 22.35 3.32
N THR A 110 8.89 22.51 2.26
CA THR A 110 8.80 23.74 1.47
C THR A 110 7.58 24.61 1.79
N LEU A 111 6.62 24.10 2.57
CA LEU A 111 5.41 24.78 3.05
C LEU A 111 5.57 25.16 4.53
#